data_AF-A0A660RRZ5-F1
#
_entry.id   AF-A0A660RRZ5-F1
#
_cell.length_a   1.000
_cell.length_b   1.000
_cell.length_c   1.000
_cell.angle_alpha   90.00
_cell.angle_beta   90.00
_cell.angle_gamma   90.00
#
_symmetry.space_group_name_H-M   'P 1'
#
loop_
_entity.id
_entity.type
_entity.pdbx_description
1 polymer ?
#
loop_
_entity_poly.entity_id
_entity_poly.type
_entity_poly.pdbx_seq_one_letter_code
_entity_poly.pdbx_strand_id
1 'polypeptide(L)'
;VPEPKIDTPEIKKMAEAERKCVEDKHFMRTTHMKLINDWRDQALREGNREYINQKGKKYYTSLQNTCMKCHSNKKDFCDKCHNYTGVSPYCWDCHIEPKEEPKGNEL
;
A
#
# COMPACT_ATOMS: atom_id res chain seq x y z
N VAL A 1 -3.33 5.35 18.48
CA VAL A 1 -3.42 5.09 17.02
C VAL A 1 -2.04 4.66 16.54
N PRO A 2 -1.92 3.58 15.76
CA PRO A 2 -0.62 3.08 15.30
C PRO A 2 0.10 4.11 14.43
N GLU A 3 1.43 4.09 14.52
CA GLU A 3 2.34 4.83 13.67
C GLU A 3 3.03 3.86 12.69
N PRO A 4 2.50 3.68 11.48
CA PRO A 4 3.08 2.77 10.51
C PRO A 4 4.36 3.36 9.91
N LYS A 5 5.39 2.52 9.73
CA LYS A 5 6.69 2.94 9.20
C LYS A 5 6.60 3.13 7.69
N ILE A 6 6.64 4.39 7.24
CA ILE A 6 6.56 4.75 5.81
C ILE A 6 7.92 4.87 5.14
N ASP A 7 9.01 5.07 5.89
CA ASP A 7 10.35 5.23 5.32
C ASP A 7 11.02 3.88 5.04
N THR A 8 10.62 3.27 3.93
CA THR A 8 11.16 2.00 3.45
C THR A 8 12.45 2.17 2.65
N PRO A 9 13.27 1.12 2.49
CA PRO A 9 14.41 1.14 1.57
C PRO A 9 14.03 1.55 0.15
N GLU A 10 12.85 1.15 -0.33
CA GLU A 10 12.34 1.41 -1.67
C GLU A 10 12.05 2.90 -1.86
N ILE A 11 11.39 3.53 -0.89
CA ILE A 11 11.15 4.99 -0.93
C ILE A 11 12.46 5.77 -0.87
N LYS A 12 13.42 5.29 -0.05
CA LYS A 12 14.74 5.93 0.06
C LYS A 12 15.54 5.88 -1.24
N LYS A 13 15.37 4.84 -2.06
CA LYS A 13 15.98 4.70 -3.40
C LYS A 13 15.34 5.64 -4.44
N MET A 14 14.14 6.14 -4.21
CA MET A 14 13.45 7.07 -5.13
C MET A 14 13.95 8.50 -4.98
N ALA A 15 13.91 9.26 -6.08
CA ALA A 15 14.14 10.70 -6.07
C ALA A 15 13.10 11.40 -5.19
N GLU A 16 13.50 12.42 -4.44
CA GLU A 16 12.62 13.09 -3.47
C GLU A 16 11.35 13.66 -4.11
N ALA A 17 11.47 14.21 -5.32
CA ALA A 17 10.35 14.74 -6.09
C ALA A 17 9.28 13.67 -6.44
N GLU A 18 9.66 12.39 -6.44
CA GLU A 18 8.81 11.25 -6.77
C GLU A 18 8.20 10.57 -5.55
N ARG A 19 8.62 10.94 -4.32
CA ARG A 19 8.11 10.40 -3.04
C ARG A 19 6.71 10.93 -2.72
N LYS A 20 5.77 10.74 -3.65
CA LYS A 20 4.37 11.17 -3.56
C LYS A 20 3.48 9.94 -3.41
N CYS A 21 2.69 9.93 -2.34
CA CYS A 21 1.68 8.90 -2.10
C CYS A 21 0.61 8.89 -3.21
N VAL A 22 -0.13 7.78 -3.33
CA VAL A 22 -1.26 7.65 -4.27
C VAL A 22 -2.32 8.72 -3.99
N GLU A 23 -2.61 8.95 -2.71
CA GLU A 23 -3.46 10.03 -2.18
C GLU A 23 -2.82 10.58 -0.91
N ASP A 24 -3.37 11.66 -0.34
CA ASP A 24 -2.85 12.23 0.90
C ASP A 24 -3.09 11.32 2.13
N LYS A 25 -2.41 11.66 3.24
CA LYS A 25 -2.45 10.90 4.49
C LYS A 25 -3.86 10.81 5.09
N HIS A 26 -4.65 11.88 4.99
CA HIS A 26 -6.01 11.89 5.54
C HIS A 26 -6.92 10.98 4.73
N PHE A 27 -6.84 11.05 3.41
CA PHE A 27 -7.57 10.15 2.51
C PHE A 27 -7.23 8.69 2.79
N MET A 28 -5.94 8.34 2.88
CA MET A 28 -5.54 6.95 3.14
C MET A 28 -6.07 6.44 4.48
N ARG A 29 -6.00 7.23 5.55
CA ARG A 29 -6.48 6.80 6.86
C ARG A 29 -7.98 6.54 6.90
N THR A 30 -8.77 7.33 6.19
CA THR A 30 -10.23 7.27 6.22
C THR A 30 -10.82 6.35 5.15
N THR A 31 -10.12 6.18 4.02
CA THR A 31 -10.69 5.63 2.78
C THR A 31 -9.88 4.47 2.19
N HIS A 32 -8.71 4.08 2.74
CA HIS A 32 -7.84 3.06 2.12
C HIS A 32 -8.57 1.76 1.75
N MET A 33 -9.39 1.18 2.64
CA MET A 33 -10.08 -0.08 2.33
C MET A 33 -11.15 0.10 1.26
N LYS A 34 -11.84 1.25 1.24
CA LYS A 34 -12.78 1.54 0.16
C LYS A 34 -12.05 1.61 -1.18
N LEU A 35 -10.95 2.35 -1.25
CA LEU A 35 -10.11 2.45 -2.45
C LEU A 35 -9.65 1.06 -2.94
N ILE A 36 -9.16 0.21 -2.02
CA ILE A 36 -8.65 -1.13 -2.36
C ILE A 36 -9.79 -2.05 -2.85
N ASN A 37 -10.97 -2.00 -2.23
CA ASN A 37 -12.13 -2.77 -2.67
C ASN A 37 -12.60 -2.32 -4.06
N ASP A 38 -12.70 -1.01 -4.27
CA ASP A 38 -13.06 -0.43 -5.57
C ASP A 38 -12.02 -0.86 -6.64
N TRP A 39 -10.72 -0.78 -6.34
CA TRP A 39 -9.65 -1.24 -7.24
C TRP A 39 -9.76 -2.72 -7.58
N ARG A 40 -10.09 -3.57 -6.61
CA ARG A 40 -10.27 -5.00 -6.83
C ARG A 40 -11.44 -5.24 -7.79
N ASP A 41 -12.59 -4.61 -7.53
CA ASP A 41 -13.78 -4.83 -8.33
C ASP A 41 -13.59 -4.27 -9.76
N GLN A 42 -12.97 -3.10 -9.92
CA GLN A 42 -12.56 -2.54 -11.21
C GLN A 42 -11.64 -3.50 -11.98
N ALA A 43 -10.59 -4.01 -11.34
CA ALA A 43 -9.59 -4.86 -12.01
C ALA A 43 -10.11 -6.26 -12.35
N LEU A 44 -10.93 -6.86 -11.50
CA LEU A 44 -11.39 -8.25 -11.65
C LEU A 44 -12.75 -8.38 -12.36
N ARG A 45 -13.65 -7.42 -12.19
CA ARG A 45 -15.01 -7.50 -12.76
C ARG A 45 -15.15 -6.66 -14.02
N GLU A 46 -14.54 -5.49 -14.04
CA GLU A 46 -14.69 -4.52 -15.14
C GLU A 46 -13.50 -4.52 -16.10
N GLY A 47 -12.39 -5.14 -15.71
CA GLY A 47 -11.14 -5.14 -16.47
C GLY A 47 -10.43 -3.79 -16.50
N ASN A 48 -10.93 -2.80 -15.76
CA ASN A 48 -10.30 -1.48 -15.65
C ASN A 48 -9.14 -1.53 -14.66
N ARG A 49 -7.95 -1.12 -15.11
CA ARG A 49 -6.72 -1.15 -14.30
C ARG A 49 -6.06 0.22 -14.09
N GLU A 50 -6.77 1.30 -14.39
CA GLU A 50 -6.30 2.66 -14.17
C GLU A 50 -7.13 3.38 -13.09
N TYR A 51 -6.43 4.04 -12.17
CA TYR A 51 -7.00 4.97 -11.20
C TYR A 51 -6.39 6.35 -11.38
N ILE A 52 -7.23 7.39 -11.38
CA ILE A 52 -6.79 8.79 -11.40
C ILE A 52 -7.02 9.36 -10.01
N ASN A 53 -5.96 9.84 -9.37
CA ASN A 53 -6.05 10.42 -8.04
C ASN A 53 -6.63 11.84 -8.06
N GLN A 54 -6.87 12.43 -6.89
CA GLN A 54 -7.40 13.80 -6.75
C GLN A 54 -6.53 14.89 -7.41
N LYS A 55 -5.27 14.58 -7.72
CA LYS A 55 -4.31 15.48 -8.38
C LYS A 55 -4.18 15.20 -9.89
N GLY A 56 -5.03 14.36 -10.45
CA GLY A 56 -5.01 14.00 -11.87
C GLY A 56 -3.90 13.02 -12.27
N LYS A 57 -3.16 12.45 -11.32
CA LYS A 57 -2.10 11.48 -11.60
C LYS A 57 -2.68 10.08 -11.74
N LYS A 58 -2.29 9.40 -12.82
CA LYS A 58 -2.64 8.00 -13.10
C LYS A 58 -1.81 7.03 -12.25
N TYR A 59 -2.47 5.98 -11.77
CA TYR A 59 -1.90 4.85 -11.07
C TYR A 59 -2.47 3.54 -11.62
N TYR A 60 -1.63 2.51 -11.65
CA TYR A 60 -2.08 1.17 -11.97
C TYR A 60 -2.77 0.55 -10.75
N THR A 61 -3.96 -0.03 -10.90
CA THR A 61 -4.71 -0.59 -9.77
C THR A 61 -4.17 -1.98 -9.38
N SER A 62 -3.07 -1.99 -8.65
CA SER A 62 -2.42 -3.21 -8.21
C SER A 62 -1.79 -3.03 -6.84
N LEU A 63 -2.18 -3.89 -5.89
CA LEU A 63 -1.59 -3.91 -4.56
C LEU A 63 -0.07 -4.07 -4.64
N GLN A 64 0.40 -5.11 -5.33
CA GLN A 64 1.82 -5.46 -5.43
C GLN A 64 2.61 -4.47 -6.29
N ASN A 65 2.05 -4.04 -7.43
CA ASN A 65 2.77 -3.20 -8.39
C ASN A 65 2.62 -1.69 -8.15
N THR A 66 1.82 -1.27 -7.16
CA THR A 66 1.65 0.15 -6.82
C THR A 66 1.91 0.40 -5.35
N CYS A 67 1.16 -0.21 -4.44
CA CYS A 67 1.32 0.05 -3.00
C CYS A 67 2.60 -0.57 -2.45
N MET A 68 2.86 -1.85 -2.75
CA MET A 68 4.02 -2.58 -2.20
C MET A 68 5.35 -2.18 -2.86
N LYS A 69 5.33 -1.42 -3.96
CA LYS A 69 6.55 -0.79 -4.51
C LYS A 69 7.16 0.23 -3.57
N CYS A 70 6.35 0.84 -2.71
CA CYS A 70 6.80 1.81 -1.72
C CYS A 70 6.71 1.22 -0.31
N HIS A 71 5.65 0.49 0.02
CA HIS A 71 5.44 -0.10 1.35
C HIS A 71 5.89 -1.56 1.41
N SER A 72 7.17 -1.83 1.14
CA SER A 72 7.75 -3.18 1.14
C SER A 72 7.70 -3.90 2.49
N ASN A 73 7.48 -3.17 3.57
CA ASN A 73 7.54 -3.60 4.96
C ASN A 73 6.14 -3.85 5.54
N LYS A 74 5.43 -4.86 5.03
CA LYS A 74 4.07 -5.21 5.46
C LYS A 74 3.91 -5.27 6.99
N LYS A 75 4.84 -5.93 7.72
CA LYS A 75 4.77 -6.09 9.18
C LYS A 75 4.80 -4.76 9.93
N ASP A 76 5.62 -3.82 9.46
CA ASP A 76 5.82 -2.53 10.10
C ASP A 76 4.90 -1.42 9.51
N PHE A 77 4.12 -1.73 8.48
CA PHE A 77 3.19 -0.80 7.82
C PHE A 77 1.73 -1.28 7.86
N CYS A 78 1.35 -2.24 7.02
CA CYS A 78 -0.03 -2.72 6.89
C CYS A 78 -0.51 -3.37 8.20
N ASP A 79 0.29 -4.27 8.76
CA ASP A 79 -0.13 -5.09 9.89
C ASP A 79 -0.29 -4.26 11.18
N LYS A 80 0.42 -3.13 11.32
CA LYS A 80 0.25 -2.21 12.45
C LYS A 80 -1.18 -1.70 12.57
N CYS A 81 -1.79 -1.32 11.45
CA CYS A 81 -3.17 -0.85 11.44
C CYS A 81 -4.16 -2.01 11.55
N HIS A 82 -3.97 -3.09 10.79
CA HIS A 82 -4.91 -4.21 10.79
C HIS A 82 -4.98 -4.93 12.13
N ASN A 83 -3.83 -5.11 12.80
CA ASN A 83 -3.79 -5.68 14.15
C ASN A 83 -4.45 -4.74 15.16
N TYR A 84 -4.21 -3.44 15.05
CA TYR A 84 -4.82 -2.44 15.94
C TYR A 84 -6.35 -2.41 15.81
N THR A 85 -6.89 -2.56 14.60
CA THR A 85 -8.33 -2.58 14.36
C THR A 85 -8.95 -3.97 14.52
N GLY A 86 -8.15 -5.01 14.79
CA GLY A 86 -8.63 -6.38 14.94
C GLY A 86 -9.22 -6.97 13.66
N VAL A 87 -8.70 -6.58 12.48
CA VAL A 87 -9.18 -7.09 11.18
C VAL A 87 -8.11 -7.94 10.52
N SER A 88 -8.53 -8.98 9.82
CA SER A 88 -7.66 -9.87 9.04
C SER A 88 -8.12 -9.88 7.59
N PRO A 89 -7.56 -9.00 6.72
CA PRO A 89 -7.94 -8.96 5.32
C PRO A 89 -7.46 -10.19 4.58
N TYR A 90 -8.32 -10.73 3.71
CA TYR A 90 -8.05 -11.89 2.84
C TYR A 90 -7.29 -11.51 1.56
N CYS A 91 -6.64 -10.35 1.52
CA CYS A 91 -5.90 -9.88 0.34
C CYS A 91 -4.85 -10.92 -0.09
N TRP A 92 -4.22 -11.58 0.88
CA TRP A 92 -3.13 -12.53 0.68
C TRP A 92 -3.60 -13.95 0.32
N ASP A 93 -4.90 -14.22 0.37
CA ASP A 93 -5.46 -15.50 -0.08
C ASP A 93 -5.28 -15.65 -1.60
N CYS A 94 -5.13 -14.54 -2.31
CA CYS A 94 -4.85 -14.48 -3.75
C CYS A 94 -3.56 -13.74 -4.09
N HIS A 95 -3.13 -12.75 -3.29
CA HIS A 95 -1.90 -12.01 -3.53
C HIS A 95 -0.69 -12.64 -2.83
N ILE A 96 0.48 -12.52 -3.44
CA ILE A 96 1.74 -12.97 -2.86
C ILE A 96 2.27 -11.87 -1.94
N GLU A 97 2.46 -12.20 -0.66
CA GLU A 97 3.09 -11.31 0.32
C GLU A 97 4.48 -10.87 -0.17
N PRO A 98 4.87 -9.59 -0.04
CA PRO A 98 6.22 -9.18 -0.39
C PRO A 98 7.26 -9.93 0.45
N LYS A 99 8.40 -10.25 -0.17
CA LYS A 99 9.58 -10.63 0.59
C LYS A 99 10.13 -9.38 1.27
N GLU A 100 10.07 -9.35 2.59
CA GLU A 100 10.72 -8.31 3.38
C GLU A 100 12.20 -8.64 3.49
N GLU A 101 13.06 -7.62 3.31
CA GLU A 101 14.46 -7.75 3.69
C GLU A 101 14.54 -8.07 5.19
N PRO A 102 15.32 -9.08 5.60
CA PRO A 102 15.55 -9.33 7.02
C PRO A 102 16.09 -8.05 7.64
N LYS A 103 15.59 -7.69 8.83
CA LYS A 103 16.12 -6.54 9.58
C LYS A 103 17.62 -6.79 9.75
N GLY A 104 18.45 -6.00 9.07
CA GLY A 104 19.90 -6.12 9.15
C GLY A 104 20.31 -6.08 10.62
N ASN A 105 21.03 -7.13 11.06
CA ASN A 105 21.58 -7.37 12.38
C ASN A 105 21.13 -6.40 13.49
N GLU A 106 20.10 -6.80 14.24
CA GLU A 106 20.09 -6.50 15.68
C GLU A 106 20.97 -7.56 16.35
N LEU A 107 22.30 -7.36 16.26
CA LEU A 107 23.39 -7.82 17.14
C LEU A 107 24.75 -7.44 16.54
#